data_AF-A0A0C2TI31-F1
#
_entry.id   AF-A0A0C2TI31-F1
#
_cell.length_a   1.000
_cell.length_b   1.000
_cell.length_c   1.000
_cell.angle_alpha   90.00
_cell.angle_beta   90.00
_cell.angle_gamma   90.00
#
_symmetry.space_group_name_H-M   'P 1'
#
loop_
_entity.id
_entity.type
_entity.pdbx_description
1 polymer ?
#
loop_
_entity_poly.entity_id
_entity_poly.type
_entity_poly.pdbx_seq_one_letter_code
_entity_poly.pdbx_strand_id
1 'polypeptide(L)'
;MVSGFILPICFQHYLTWLSVQGGGARYPYPKYVWSPAGGWWTRPQNWLSNTAIAFSGILAVTYLTWSVSAKNERRTVQPDRFIPSMLVCSLSARVK
;
A
#
# COMPACT_ATOMS: atom_id res chain seq x y z
N MET A 1 -9.52 -44.93 33.90
CA MET A 1 -9.96 -44.57 32.54
C MET A 1 -10.93 -43.39 32.60
N VAL A 2 -10.44 -42.16 32.80
CA VAL A 2 -11.24 -40.92 32.64
C VAL A 2 -10.27 -39.75 32.46
N SER A 3 -9.49 -39.78 31.39
CA SER A 3 -8.62 -38.67 30.97
C SER A 3 -8.55 -38.68 29.45
N GLY A 4 -9.12 -37.68 28.76
CA GLY A 4 -8.82 -37.52 27.33
C GLY A 4 -9.74 -36.67 26.44
N PHE A 5 -10.98 -36.35 26.81
CA PHE A 5 -11.97 -35.84 25.83
C PHE A 5 -12.38 -34.35 25.94
N ILE A 6 -11.69 -33.52 26.74
CA ILE A 6 -12.14 -32.12 27.00
C ILE A 6 -11.36 -31.06 26.19
N LEU A 7 -10.27 -31.41 25.51
CA LEU A 7 -9.41 -30.42 24.83
C LEU A 7 -9.85 -29.92 23.43
N PRO A 8 -10.69 -30.58 22.60
CA PRO A 8 -10.89 -30.11 21.23
C PRO A 8 -11.84 -28.90 21.12
N ILE A 9 -12.62 -28.59 22.16
CA ILE A 9 -13.65 -27.53 22.10
C ILE A 9 -13.02 -26.13 22.29
N CYS A 10 -11.92 -26.03 23.02
CA CYS A 10 -11.29 -24.74 23.35
C CYS A 10 -10.48 -24.16 22.16
N PHE A 11 -9.85 -25.01 21.35
CA PHE A 11 -9.06 -24.55 20.19
C PHE A 11 -9.94 -24.09 19.02
N GLN A 12 -11.12 -24.69 18.83
CA GLN A 12 -12.06 -24.29 17.78
C GLN A 12 -12.65 -22.90 18.01
N HIS A 13 -12.71 -22.45 19.27
CA HIS A 13 -13.30 -21.16 19.64
C HIS A 13 -12.35 -19.96 19.51
N TYR A 14 -11.05 -20.15 19.24
CA TYR A 14 -10.10 -19.04 19.11
C TYR A 14 -9.99 -18.50 17.67
N LEU A 15 -10.17 -19.38 16.67
CA LEU A 15 -10.04 -19.02 15.25
C LEU A 15 -11.24 -18.23 14.68
N THR A 16 -12.36 -18.16 15.41
CA THR A 16 -13.54 -17.36 15.03
C THR A 16 -13.45 -15.90 15.49
N TRP A 17 -12.52 -15.53 16.39
CA TRP A 17 -12.36 -14.15 16.87
C TRP A 17 -11.52 -13.26 15.94
N LEU A 18 -10.79 -13.84 14.98
CA LEU A 18 -9.92 -13.09 14.06
C LEU A 18 -10.58 -12.76 12.71
N SER A 19 -11.81 -13.21 12.45
CA SER A 19 -12.39 -13.18 11.10
C SER A 19 -13.49 -12.15 10.83
N VAL A 20 -13.85 -11.26 11.78
CA VAL A 20 -14.93 -10.29 11.52
C VAL A 20 -14.58 -8.88 11.99
N GLN A 21 -13.88 -8.14 11.14
CA GLN A 21 -13.97 -6.66 11.09
C GLN A 21 -14.80 -6.21 9.87
N GLY A 22 -15.87 -6.95 9.56
CA GLY A 22 -16.73 -6.67 8.41
C GLY A 22 -17.90 -5.76 8.77
N GLY A 23 -17.71 -4.44 8.61
CA GLY A 23 -18.72 -3.38 8.50
C GLY A 23 -20.03 -3.55 9.29
N GLY A 24 -20.12 -2.90 10.46
CA GLY A 24 -21.33 -2.87 11.30
C GLY A 24 -22.57 -2.24 10.64
N ALA A 25 -23.69 -2.29 11.37
CA ALA A 25 -25.00 -1.81 10.91
C ALA A 25 -24.94 -0.39 10.33
N ARG A 26 -25.55 -0.19 9.16
CA ARG A 26 -25.65 1.12 8.51
C ARG A 26 -26.86 1.88 9.04
N TYR A 27 -26.63 3.08 9.54
CA TYR A 27 -27.67 4.00 10.00
C TYR A 27 -28.09 4.96 8.88
N PRO A 28 -29.32 5.50 8.90
CA PRO A 28 -29.72 6.53 7.95
C PRO A 28 -28.78 7.75 8.07
N TYR A 29 -28.31 8.23 6.92
CA TYR A 29 -27.38 9.35 6.82
C TYR A 29 -27.78 10.26 5.65
N PRO A 30 -27.54 11.58 5.76
CA PRO A 30 -27.85 12.53 4.70
C PRO A 30 -26.98 12.27 3.47
N LYS A 31 -27.61 12.10 2.31
CA LYS A 31 -26.93 11.73 1.04
C LYS A 31 -26.40 12.93 0.25
N TYR A 32 -26.84 14.14 0.61
CA TYR A 32 -26.49 15.38 -0.08
C TYR A 32 -25.23 16.05 0.49
N VAL A 33 -24.68 15.54 1.60
CA VAL A 33 -23.46 16.09 2.20
C VAL A 33 -22.25 15.50 1.50
N TRP A 34 -21.48 16.36 0.83
CA TRP A 34 -20.23 15.98 0.16
C TRP A 34 -19.03 16.37 1.02
N SER A 35 -18.09 15.42 1.17
CA SER A 35 -16.82 15.61 1.86
C SER A 35 -15.67 15.11 0.98
N PRO A 36 -14.54 15.82 0.90
CA PRO A 36 -13.42 15.47 0.01
C PRO A 36 -12.76 14.13 0.37
N ALA A 37 -12.79 13.73 1.65
CA ALA A 37 -12.20 12.47 2.13
C ALA A 37 -13.15 11.26 1.99
N GLY A 38 -14.38 11.45 1.48
CA GLY A 38 -15.45 10.47 1.53
C GLY A 38 -16.47 10.75 2.63
N GLY A 39 -17.60 10.07 2.58
CA GLY A 39 -18.74 10.20 3.51
C GLY A 39 -19.03 8.89 4.24
N TRP A 40 -20.27 8.69 4.62
CA TRP A 40 -20.67 7.51 5.38
C TRP A 40 -20.66 6.22 4.54
N TRP A 41 -19.88 5.22 4.98
CA TRP A 41 -19.70 3.89 4.34
C TRP A 41 -19.42 3.95 2.83
N THR A 42 -18.50 4.81 2.41
CA THR A 42 -18.15 4.96 1.00
C THR A 42 -17.43 3.75 0.43
N ARG A 43 -18.11 3.04 -0.47
CA ARG A 43 -17.49 2.05 -1.36
C ARG A 43 -17.85 2.41 -2.81
N PRO A 44 -17.10 3.32 -3.47
CA PRO A 44 -17.36 3.65 -4.86
C PRO A 44 -17.20 2.39 -5.74
N GLN A 45 -18.06 2.22 -6.74
CA GLN A 45 -18.02 1.05 -7.63
C GLN A 45 -16.68 0.96 -8.38
N ASN A 46 -16.04 2.10 -8.68
CA ASN A 46 -14.81 2.19 -9.46
C ASN A 46 -13.56 2.49 -8.60
N TRP A 47 -13.53 2.01 -7.35
CA TRP A 47 -12.40 2.25 -6.44
C TRP A 47 -11.05 1.82 -7.05
N LEU A 48 -11.04 0.72 -7.82
CA LEU A 48 -9.83 0.16 -8.42
C LEU A 48 -9.22 1.11 -9.44
N SER A 49 -10.02 1.62 -10.38
CA SER A 49 -9.55 2.55 -11.41
C SER A 49 -9.07 3.86 -10.81
N ASN A 50 -9.78 4.39 -9.80
CA ASN A 50 -9.40 5.65 -9.15
C ASN A 50 -8.05 5.52 -8.43
N THR A 51 -7.81 4.41 -7.72
CA THR A 51 -6.52 4.15 -7.09
C THR A 51 -5.42 3.90 -8.12
N ALA A 52 -5.72 3.22 -9.23
CA ALA A 52 -4.76 3.01 -10.30
C ALA A 52 -4.29 4.33 -10.95
N ILE A 53 -5.20 5.28 -11.15
CA ILE A 53 -4.89 6.61 -11.69
C ILE A 53 -4.07 7.43 -10.67
N ALA A 54 -4.45 7.41 -9.40
CA ALA A 54 -3.68 8.11 -8.36
C ALA A 54 -2.25 7.55 -8.25
N PHE A 55 -2.12 6.22 -8.27
CA PHE A 55 -0.82 5.56 -8.19
C PHE A 55 0.03 5.81 -9.43
N SER A 56 -0.55 5.75 -10.63
CA SER A 56 0.18 6.06 -11.86
C SER A 56 0.66 7.52 -11.90
N GLY A 57 -0.16 8.46 -11.41
CA GLY A 57 0.24 9.85 -11.26
C GLY A 57 1.44 10.04 -10.32
N ILE A 58 1.42 9.39 -9.15
CA ILE A 58 2.53 9.43 -8.19
C ILE A 58 3.81 8.86 -8.82
N LEU A 59 3.72 7.71 -9.49
CA LEU A 59 4.87 7.10 -10.14
C LEU A 59 5.45 7.97 -11.26
N ALA A 60 4.58 8.59 -12.08
CA ALA A 60 5.02 9.48 -13.14
C ALA A 60 5.79 10.69 -12.60
N VAL A 61 5.25 11.37 -11.58
CA VAL A 61 5.91 12.53 -10.95
C VAL A 61 7.23 12.13 -10.29
N THR A 62 7.24 10.99 -9.59
CA THR A 62 8.45 10.49 -8.93
C THR A 62 9.54 10.16 -9.95
N TYR A 63 9.19 9.50 -11.05
CA TYR A 63 10.13 9.18 -12.13
C TYR A 63 10.70 10.42 -12.81
N LEU A 64 9.86 11.43 -13.10
CA LEU A 64 10.32 12.68 -13.69
C LEU A 64 11.29 13.43 -12.76
N THR A 65 10.92 13.55 -11.49
CA THR A 65 11.76 14.20 -10.47
C THR A 65 13.09 13.46 -10.33
N TRP A 66 13.06 12.13 -10.35
CA TRP A 66 14.25 11.30 -10.29
C TRP A 66 15.14 11.46 -11.53
N SER A 67 14.57 11.54 -12.74
CA SER A 67 15.32 11.78 -13.98
C SER A 67 16.04 13.13 -13.98
N VAL A 68 15.42 14.17 -13.42
CA VAL A 68 16.06 15.49 -13.26
C VAL A 68 17.18 15.42 -12.22
N SER A 69 16.94 14.80 -11.06
CA SER A 69 17.96 14.60 -10.03
C SER A 69 19.18 13.87 -10.58
N ALA A 70 18.95 12.76 -11.29
CA ALA A 70 19.97 11.94 -11.95
C ALA A 70 20.86 12.74 -12.92
N LYS A 71 20.27 13.66 -13.70
CA LYS A 71 21.02 14.51 -14.64
C LYS A 71 21.88 15.55 -13.94
N ASN A 72 21.48 15.99 -12.76
CA ASN A 72 22.18 17.00 -11.98
C ASN A 72 23.25 16.41 -11.05
N GLU A 73 23.24 15.10 -10.80
CA GLU A 73 24.27 14.42 -10.04
C GLU A 73 25.62 14.46 -10.78
N ARG A 74 26.56 15.25 -10.26
CA ARG A 74 27.95 15.27 -10.73
C ARG A 74 28.83 14.47 -9.78
N ARG A 75 29.51 13.45 -10.31
CA ARG A 75 30.53 12.68 -9.58
C ARG A 75 31.87 12.87 -10.25
N THR A 76 32.82 13.50 -9.55
CA THR A 76 34.17 13.74 -10.08
C THR A 76 34.99 12.45 -10.18
N VAL A 77 34.67 11.44 -9.35
CA VAL A 77 35.34 10.14 -9.32
C VAL A 77 34.29 9.04 -9.18
N GLN A 78 34.40 7.99 -10.00
CA GLN A 78 33.53 6.81 -9.89
C GLN A 78 34.07 5.84 -8.82
N PRO A 79 33.19 5.13 -8.10
CA PRO A 79 33.62 4.15 -7.10
C PRO A 79 34.29 2.94 -7.75
N ASP A 80 35.45 2.57 -7.22
CA ASP A 80 36.30 1.45 -7.71
C ASP A 80 35.82 0.06 -7.23
N ARG A 81 34.98 0.02 -6.19
CA ARG A 81 34.43 -1.22 -5.59
C ARG A 81 32.91 -1.21 -5.61
N PHE A 82 32.30 -2.41 -5.65
CA PHE A 82 30.84 -2.53 -5.61
C PHE A 82 30.28 -2.05 -4.27
N ILE A 83 29.33 -1.11 -4.33
CA ILE A 83 28.59 -0.56 -3.18
C ILE A 83 27.11 -0.63 -3.55
N PRO A 84 26.19 -1.06 -2.67
CA PRO A 84 24.77 -1.26 -3.01
C PRO A 84 24.06 -0.01 -3.55
N SER A 85 24.50 1.20 -3.17
CA SER A 85 23.99 2.47 -3.73
C SER A 85 24.34 2.69 -5.21
N MET A 86 25.28 1.91 -5.76
CA MET A 86 25.55 1.89 -7.20
C MET A 86 24.40 1.31 -8.00
N LEU A 87 23.57 0.43 -7.45
CA LEU A 87 22.42 -0.10 -8.19
C LEU A 87 21.44 1.02 -8.52
N VAL A 88 21.11 1.83 -7.52
CA VAL A 88 20.21 2.99 -7.68
C VAL A 88 20.85 4.06 -8.58
N CYS A 89 22.15 4.33 -8.40
CA CYS A 89 22.88 5.33 -9.19
C CYS A 89 23.15 4.87 -10.65
N SER A 90 23.46 3.60 -10.89
CA SER A 90 23.70 3.04 -12.23
C SER A 90 22.40 2.82 -13.01
N LEU A 91 21.30 2.51 -12.34
CA LEU A 91 19.96 2.49 -12.94
C LEU A 91 19.62 3.89 -13.48
N SER A 92 19.94 4.93 -12.71
CA SER A 92 19.83 6.34 -13.11
C SER A 92 20.72 6.68 -14.33
N ALA A 93 21.95 6.18 -14.39
CA ALA A 93 22.86 6.39 -15.53
C ALA A 93 22.43 5.67 -16.82
N ARG A 94 21.70 4.55 -16.72
CA ARG A 94 21.25 3.74 -17.86
C ARG A 94 20.01 4.31 -18.58
N VAL A 95 19.29 5.24 -17.94
CA VAL A 95 18.09 5.91 -18.48
C VAL A 95 18.46 7.14 -19.33
N LYS A 96 19.75 7.39 -19.58
CA LYS A 96 20.25 8.47 -20.43
C LYS A 96 20.48 8.00 -21.86
#